data_AF-A0A183JNS6-F1
#
_entry.id   AF-A0A183JNS6-F1
#
_cell.length_a   1.000
_cell.length_b   1.000
_cell.length_c   1.000
_cell.angle_alpha   90.00
_cell.angle_beta   90.00
_cell.angle_gamma   90.00
#
_symmetry.space_group_name_H-M   'P 1'
#
loop_
_entity.id
_entity.type
_entity.pdbx_description
1 polymer ?
#
loop_
_entity_poly.entity_id
_entity_poly.type
_entity_poly.pdbx_seq_one_letter_code
_entity_poly.pdbx_strand_id
1 'polypeptide(L)'
;MQAIIIGFTLSFISTFKSAESYPQCSNITNVQRLDCYPNFGSNEGGCIKRGCCWVPKSGNNELPYCYFPKDYSAYIVLSTEKTKRGFIGQLSKPNPTYYPDEIKSIAVEIREETSTRLRIRFTVPSQPDRWEPPIPLGNADDTPVKNVQYKVDMEKSPFGLKVRHKILLRLGH
;
A
#
# COMPACT_ATOMS: atom_id res chain seq x y z
N MET A 1 38.33 -11.16 -58.43
CA MET A 1 37.11 -10.44 -58.02
C MET A 1 35.94 -11.40 -58.07
N GLN A 2 35.47 -11.86 -56.90
CA GLN A 2 34.05 -12.16 -56.61
C GLN A 2 33.97 -12.46 -55.10
N ALA A 3 33.30 -11.57 -54.38
CA ALA A 3 33.20 -11.59 -52.92
C ALA A 3 32.06 -12.52 -52.48
N ILE A 4 32.33 -13.36 -51.48
CA ILE A 4 31.33 -14.22 -50.84
C ILE A 4 30.65 -13.39 -49.76
N ILE A 5 29.37 -13.06 -49.96
CA ILE A 5 28.54 -12.37 -48.97
C ILE A 5 27.94 -13.45 -48.05
N ILE A 6 28.48 -13.59 -46.85
CA ILE A 6 27.93 -14.46 -45.81
C ILE A 6 26.82 -13.65 -45.10
N GLY A 7 25.56 -13.96 -45.43
CA GLY A 7 24.41 -13.37 -44.77
C GLY A 7 24.23 -13.92 -43.36
N PHE A 8 24.67 -13.18 -42.34
CA PHE A 8 24.33 -13.46 -40.95
C PHE A 8 22.89 -12.97 -40.69
N THR A 9 21.91 -13.88 -40.70
CA THR A 9 20.59 -13.58 -40.16
C THR A 9 20.69 -13.51 -38.63
N LEU A 10 20.74 -12.30 -38.08
CA LEU A 10 20.55 -12.04 -36.66
C LEU A 10 19.12 -12.44 -36.27
N SER A 11 18.94 -13.69 -35.87
CA SER A 11 17.73 -14.12 -35.18
C SER A 11 17.74 -13.45 -33.81
N PHE A 12 17.04 -12.33 -33.69
CA PHE A 12 16.69 -11.76 -32.39
C PHE A 12 15.81 -12.77 -31.66
N ILE A 13 16.43 -13.58 -30.81
CA ILE A 13 15.69 -14.39 -29.83
C ILE A 13 15.12 -13.39 -28.83
N SER A 14 13.89 -12.95 -29.04
CA SER A 14 13.10 -12.27 -28.03
C SER A 14 12.80 -13.27 -26.92
N THR A 15 13.72 -13.39 -25.96
CA THR A 15 13.44 -14.07 -24.70
C THR A 15 12.37 -13.26 -23.98
N PHE A 16 11.10 -13.61 -24.17
CA PHE A 16 10.02 -13.15 -23.32
C PHE A 16 10.28 -13.70 -21.93
N LYS A 17 10.84 -12.88 -21.03
CA LYS A 17 10.88 -13.20 -19.61
C LYS A 17 9.44 -13.26 -19.13
N SER A 18 8.92 -14.48 -18.96
CA SER A 18 7.71 -14.72 -18.17
C SER A 18 7.87 -13.98 -16.84
N ALA A 19 6.84 -13.23 -16.46
CA ALA A 19 6.76 -12.44 -15.23
C ALA A 19 6.97 -13.26 -13.94
N GLU A 20 7.03 -14.58 -14.03
CA GLU A 20 7.40 -15.48 -12.93
C GLU A 20 8.89 -15.38 -12.52
N SER A 21 9.75 -14.71 -13.28
CA SER A 21 11.21 -14.69 -13.01
C SER A 21 11.68 -13.57 -12.08
N TYR A 22 10.79 -12.85 -11.40
CA TYR A 22 11.15 -11.75 -10.51
C TYR A 22 11.22 -12.24 -9.05
N PRO A 23 12.37 -12.13 -8.35
CA PRO A 23 12.51 -12.62 -6.98
C PRO A 23 11.44 -12.11 -6.03
N GLN A 24 10.99 -10.86 -6.22
CA GLN A 24 9.96 -10.22 -5.41
C GLN A 24 8.55 -10.79 -5.60
N CYS A 25 8.32 -11.55 -6.67
CA CYS A 25 7.07 -12.24 -6.97
C CYS A 25 6.99 -13.64 -6.37
N SER A 26 8.09 -14.13 -5.79
CA SER A 26 8.16 -15.44 -5.15
C SER A 26 7.54 -15.47 -3.75
N ASN A 27 7.16 -16.66 -3.29
CA ASN A 27 6.67 -16.91 -1.92
C ASN A 27 5.41 -16.10 -1.52
N ILE A 28 4.60 -15.66 -2.48
CA ILE A 28 3.26 -15.07 -2.26
C ILE A 28 2.24 -16.15 -2.57
N THR A 29 1.58 -16.68 -1.54
CA THR A 29 0.52 -17.69 -1.72
C THR A 29 -0.69 -17.07 -2.42
N ASN A 30 -1.50 -17.89 -3.08
CA ASN A 30 -2.73 -17.44 -3.75
C ASN A 30 -3.63 -16.57 -2.86
N VAL A 31 -3.79 -16.95 -1.59
CA VAL A 31 -4.64 -16.23 -0.62
C VAL A 31 -4.04 -14.91 -0.11
N GLN A 32 -2.74 -14.69 -0.31
CA GLN A 32 -2.05 -13.45 0.06
C GLN A 32 -2.01 -12.44 -1.09
N ARG A 33 -2.40 -12.84 -2.31
CA ARG A 33 -2.35 -11.95 -3.47
C ARG A 33 -3.38 -10.84 -3.31
N LEU A 34 -2.87 -9.61 -3.32
CA LEU A 34 -3.68 -8.41 -3.41
C LEU A 34 -3.66 -7.92 -4.85
N ASP A 35 -4.85 -7.65 -5.41
CA ASP A 35 -5.00 -7.24 -6.81
C ASP A 35 -4.31 -5.90 -7.08
N CYS A 36 -3.37 -5.91 -8.02
CA CYS A 36 -2.65 -4.73 -8.47
C CYS A 36 -3.26 -4.11 -9.76
N TYR A 37 -4.20 -4.78 -10.41
CA TYR A 37 -4.88 -4.23 -11.58
C TYR A 37 -6.39 -4.46 -11.48
N PRO A 38 -7.07 -3.76 -10.54
CA PRO A 38 -8.50 -3.96 -10.26
C PRO A 38 -9.43 -3.41 -11.35
N ASN A 39 -8.94 -2.50 -12.19
CA ASN A 39 -9.70 -1.97 -13.32
C ASN A 39 -9.91 -3.05 -14.39
N PHE A 40 -11.03 -2.95 -15.13
CA PHE A 40 -11.29 -3.81 -16.28
C PHE A 40 -10.13 -3.78 -17.29
N GLY A 41 -9.85 -4.94 -17.91
CA GLY A 41 -8.81 -5.06 -18.94
C GLY A 41 -7.41 -5.41 -18.41
N SER A 42 -7.32 -6.02 -17.21
CA SER A 42 -6.06 -6.54 -16.68
C SER A 42 -5.35 -7.46 -17.66
N ASN A 43 -4.09 -7.13 -17.97
CA ASN A 43 -3.22 -7.84 -18.91
C ASN A 43 -1.76 -7.77 -18.43
N GLU A 44 -0.93 -8.66 -18.94
CA GLU A 44 0.48 -8.81 -18.53
C GLU A 44 1.26 -7.49 -18.67
N GLY A 45 1.22 -6.86 -19.84
CA GLY A 45 1.98 -5.63 -20.10
C GLY A 45 1.60 -4.49 -19.15
N GLY A 46 0.31 -4.28 -18.91
CA GLY A 46 -0.18 -3.29 -17.96
C GLY A 46 0.14 -3.64 -16.50
N CYS A 47 0.21 -4.92 -16.15
CA CYS A 47 0.63 -5.37 -14.83
C CYS A 47 2.12 -5.06 -14.58
N ILE A 48 2.98 -5.44 -15.52
CA ILE A 48 4.42 -5.20 -15.43
C ILE A 48 4.74 -3.71 -15.43
N LYS A 49 4.01 -2.90 -16.22
CA LYS A 49 4.16 -1.44 -16.23
C LYS A 49 3.86 -0.80 -14.87
N ARG A 50 2.97 -1.39 -14.07
CA ARG A 50 2.69 -0.97 -12.68
C ARG A 50 3.71 -1.48 -11.66
N GLY A 51 4.73 -2.23 -12.10
CA GLY A 51 5.73 -2.85 -11.24
C GLY A 51 5.21 -4.07 -10.45
N CYS A 52 4.18 -4.73 -10.97
CA CYS A 52 3.51 -5.84 -10.29
C CYS A 52 3.85 -7.21 -10.87
N CYS A 53 3.43 -8.24 -10.15
CA CYS A 53 3.64 -9.63 -10.52
C CYS A 53 2.48 -10.14 -11.36
N TRP A 54 2.79 -10.90 -12.41
CA TRP A 54 1.80 -11.48 -13.29
C TRP A 54 1.88 -13.00 -13.27
N VAL A 55 0.72 -13.65 -13.19
CA VAL A 55 0.56 -15.07 -13.49
C VAL A 55 -0.43 -15.26 -14.62
N PRO A 56 -0.19 -16.20 -15.55
CA PRO A 56 -1.13 -16.51 -16.61
C PRO A 56 -2.49 -16.93 -16.06
N LYS A 57 -3.54 -16.66 -16.85
CA LYS A 57 -4.88 -17.12 -16.50
C LYS A 57 -4.92 -18.64 -16.46
N SER A 58 -5.05 -19.20 -15.26
CA SER A 58 -5.42 -20.59 -15.04
C SER A 58 -6.86 -20.60 -14.53
N GLY A 59 -7.65 -21.62 -14.85
CA GLY A 59 -9.14 -21.60 -14.82
C GLY A 59 -9.85 -21.17 -13.52
N ASN A 60 -9.15 -20.79 -12.45
CA ASN A 60 -9.72 -20.12 -11.29
C ASN A 60 -9.70 -18.59 -11.46
N ASN A 61 -10.85 -18.02 -11.84
CA ASN A 61 -11.04 -16.58 -12.06
C ASN A 61 -11.19 -15.74 -10.78
N GLU A 62 -11.19 -16.35 -9.59
CA GLU A 62 -11.41 -15.63 -8.33
C GLU A 62 -10.15 -14.94 -7.80
N LEU A 63 -8.96 -15.33 -8.28
CA LEU A 63 -7.68 -14.82 -7.81
C LEU A 63 -7.09 -13.80 -8.78
N PRO A 64 -6.44 -12.73 -8.28
CA PRO A 64 -5.85 -11.73 -9.15
C PRO A 64 -4.66 -12.31 -9.91
N TYR A 65 -4.73 -12.21 -11.24
CA TYR A 65 -3.63 -12.56 -12.14
C TYR A 65 -2.50 -11.52 -12.09
N CYS A 66 -2.85 -10.26 -11.80
CA CYS A 66 -1.90 -9.19 -11.52
C CYS A 66 -1.93 -8.84 -10.04
N TYR A 67 -0.83 -9.04 -9.32
CA TYR A 67 -0.80 -8.84 -7.87
C TYR A 67 0.44 -8.08 -7.39
N PHE A 68 0.33 -7.43 -6.24
CA PHE A 68 1.44 -6.69 -5.65
C PHE A 68 2.59 -7.63 -5.20
N PRO A 69 3.87 -7.31 -5.50
CA PRO A 69 5.02 -7.99 -4.93
C PRO A 69 5.19 -7.66 -3.43
N LYS A 70 6.00 -8.44 -2.72
CA LYS A 70 6.22 -8.24 -1.28
C LYS A 70 6.89 -6.92 -0.91
N ASP A 71 7.76 -6.44 -1.78
CA ASP A 71 8.59 -5.24 -1.61
C ASP A 71 8.05 -4.04 -2.41
N TYR A 72 6.76 -4.08 -2.80
CA TYR A 72 6.15 -2.98 -3.53
C TYR A 72 6.31 -1.67 -2.76
N SER A 73 6.63 -0.59 -3.47
CA SER A 73 6.85 0.71 -2.83
C SER A 73 5.56 1.19 -2.18
N ALA A 74 5.55 1.19 -0.84
CA ALA A 74 4.49 1.75 -0.01
C ALA A 74 4.97 3.08 0.61
N TYR A 75 4.07 3.74 1.33
CA TYR A 75 4.45 4.89 2.14
C TYR A 75 5.41 4.49 3.26
N ILE A 76 6.28 5.42 3.66
CA ILE A 76 7.14 5.32 4.84
C ILE A 76 6.86 6.49 5.78
N VAL A 77 7.08 6.30 7.08
CA VAL A 77 6.95 7.37 8.08
C VAL A 77 8.21 8.21 8.09
N LEU A 78 8.08 9.50 7.79
CA LEU A 78 9.18 10.49 7.87
C LEU A 78 9.33 11.04 9.28
N SER A 79 8.22 11.44 9.90
CA SER A 79 8.20 12.01 11.24
C SER A 79 6.88 11.73 11.94
N THR A 80 6.90 11.82 13.26
CA THR A 80 5.73 11.61 14.11
C THR A 80 5.69 12.67 15.19
N GLU A 81 4.55 13.30 15.37
CA GLU A 81 4.28 14.27 16.40
C GLU A 81 3.21 13.73 17.35
N LYS A 82 3.46 13.78 18.66
CA LYS A 82 2.47 13.38 19.66
C LYS A 82 1.48 14.52 19.90
N THR A 83 0.19 14.20 19.87
CA THR A 83 -0.88 15.14 20.23
C THR A 83 -1.45 14.80 21.61
N LYS A 84 -2.36 15.63 22.13
CA LYS A 84 -3.06 15.36 23.40
C LYS A 84 -3.87 14.06 23.38
N ARG A 85 -4.32 13.63 22.20
CA ARG A 85 -5.21 12.47 21.98
C ARG A 85 -4.67 11.49 20.95
N GLY A 86 -3.34 11.38 20.77
CA GLY A 86 -2.76 10.45 19.81
C GLY A 86 -1.52 11.01 19.14
N PHE A 87 -1.46 10.94 17.81
CA PHE A 87 -0.30 11.39 17.05
C PHE A 87 -0.64 11.73 15.59
N ILE A 88 0.20 12.57 14.99
CA ILE A 88 0.20 12.88 13.56
C ILE A 88 1.50 12.32 12.96
N GLY A 89 1.39 11.55 11.88
CA GLY A 89 2.52 11.03 11.13
C GLY A 89 2.63 11.72 9.77
N GLN A 90 3.83 12.16 9.40
CA GLN A 90 4.12 12.60 8.03
C GLN A 90 4.65 11.41 7.24
N LEU A 91 4.01 11.10 6.11
CA LEU A 91 4.32 9.93 5.30
C LEU A 91 4.81 10.33 3.90
N SER A 92 5.74 9.56 3.35
CA SER A 92 6.25 9.76 2.00
C SER A 92 6.26 8.46 1.21
N LYS A 93 5.92 8.51 -0.08
CA LYS A 93 6.05 7.40 -1.02
C LYS A 93 7.26 7.67 -1.93
N PRO A 94 8.39 6.96 -1.75
CA PRO A 94 9.64 7.28 -2.45
C PRO A 94 9.57 6.99 -3.96
N ASN A 95 8.98 5.86 -4.36
CA ASN A 95 8.96 5.40 -5.74
C ASN A 95 7.51 5.12 -6.21
N PRO A 96 6.70 6.15 -6.49
CA PRO A 96 5.36 5.96 -7.05
C PRO A 96 5.45 5.40 -8.49
N THR A 97 4.81 4.27 -8.73
CA THR A 97 4.78 3.57 -10.03
C THR A 97 3.40 3.01 -10.38
N TYR A 98 2.41 3.16 -9.49
CA TYR A 98 1.10 2.55 -9.60
C TYR A 98 0.15 3.37 -10.49
N TYR A 99 0.17 4.70 -10.33
CA TYR A 99 -0.59 5.66 -11.13
C TYR A 99 0.25 6.89 -11.52
N PRO A 100 -0.08 7.58 -12.62
CA PRO A 100 0.62 8.80 -13.02
C PRO A 100 0.58 9.91 -11.97
N ASP A 101 -0.57 10.08 -11.29
CA ASP A 101 -0.81 11.19 -10.36
C ASP A 101 -0.79 10.74 -8.89
N GLU A 102 0.12 9.83 -8.54
CA GLU A 102 0.27 9.38 -7.16
C GLU A 102 0.78 10.49 -6.23
N ILE A 103 0.12 10.61 -5.07
CA ILE A 103 0.43 11.64 -4.08
C ILE A 103 1.63 11.21 -3.26
N LYS A 104 2.77 11.85 -3.44
CA LYS A 104 4.02 11.47 -2.75
C LYS A 104 3.98 11.71 -1.25
N SER A 105 3.35 12.79 -0.79
CA SER A 105 3.37 13.21 0.61
C SER A 105 1.96 13.30 1.16
N ILE A 106 1.70 12.57 2.25
CA ILE A 106 0.42 12.60 2.98
C ILE A 106 0.69 12.70 4.48
N ALA A 107 -0.30 13.15 5.24
CA ALA A 107 -0.28 13.09 6.68
C ALA A 107 -1.34 12.09 7.17
N VAL A 108 -1.06 11.41 8.28
CA VAL A 108 -2.03 10.58 8.99
C VAL A 108 -2.25 11.13 10.39
N GLU A 109 -3.48 11.50 10.72
CA GLU A 109 -3.90 11.80 12.09
C GLU A 109 -4.54 10.55 12.69
N ILE A 110 -4.00 10.11 13.83
CA ILE A 110 -4.56 9.01 14.63
C ILE A 110 -5.02 9.62 15.95
N ARG A 111 -6.35 9.67 16.13
CA ARG A 111 -7.00 10.34 17.25
C ARG A 111 -7.84 9.38 18.06
N GLU A 112 -7.58 9.35 19.36
CA GLU A 112 -8.42 8.70 20.36
C GLU A 112 -9.62 9.60 20.65
N GLU A 113 -10.77 9.28 20.05
CA GLU A 113 -11.98 10.09 20.24
C GLU A 113 -12.69 9.73 21.55
N THR A 114 -12.77 8.43 21.85
CA THR A 114 -13.36 7.90 23.09
C THR A 114 -12.59 6.66 23.54
N SER A 115 -12.99 6.05 24.66
CA SER A 115 -12.34 4.83 25.15
C SER A 115 -12.48 3.64 24.19
N THR A 116 -13.45 3.67 23.28
CA THR A 116 -13.76 2.61 22.32
C THR A 116 -13.74 3.05 20.86
N ARG A 117 -13.53 4.34 20.58
CA ARG A 117 -13.56 4.90 19.22
C ARG A 117 -12.24 5.56 18.85
N LEU A 118 -11.57 4.96 17.87
CA LEU A 118 -10.38 5.49 17.20
C LEU A 118 -10.78 6.13 15.88
N ARG A 119 -10.25 7.32 15.58
CA ARG A 119 -10.33 7.94 14.26
C ARG A 119 -8.95 7.94 13.61
N ILE A 120 -8.91 7.53 12.35
CA ILE A 120 -7.72 7.59 11.50
C ILE A 120 -8.11 8.44 10.29
N ARG A 121 -7.38 9.52 10.06
CA ARG A 121 -7.64 10.44 8.94
C ARG A 121 -6.36 10.63 8.14
N PHE A 122 -6.44 10.37 6.84
CA PHE A 122 -5.36 10.70 5.91
C PHE A 122 -5.68 12.01 5.20
N THR A 123 -4.70 12.89 5.12
CA THR A 123 -4.83 14.18 4.43
C THR A 123 -3.65 14.41 3.51
N VAL A 124 -3.82 15.36 2.59
CA VAL A 124 -2.76 15.81 1.69
C VAL A 124 -2.45 17.26 2.07
N PRO A 125 -1.43 17.53 2.89
CA PRO A 125 -1.20 18.88 3.43
C PRO A 125 -1.06 19.98 2.37
N SER A 126 -0.58 19.63 1.17
CA SER A 126 -0.47 20.55 0.03
C SER A 126 -1.77 20.79 -0.72
N GLN A 127 -2.86 20.09 -0.39
CA GLN A 127 -4.17 20.17 -1.05
C GLN A 127 -5.29 20.22 0.01
N PRO A 128 -5.42 21.34 0.76
CA PRO A 128 -6.36 21.45 1.87
C PRO A 128 -7.83 21.40 1.46
N ASP A 129 -8.16 21.76 0.22
CA ASP A 129 -9.55 21.83 -0.28
C ASP A 129 -10.05 20.50 -0.87
N ARG A 130 -9.37 19.38 -0.58
CA ARG A 130 -9.88 18.06 -0.97
C ARG A 130 -11.23 17.83 -0.33
N TRP A 131 -12.19 17.38 -1.13
CA TRP A 131 -13.55 17.13 -0.68
C TRP A 131 -13.56 16.19 0.53
N GLU A 132 -14.28 16.60 1.58
CA GLU A 132 -14.61 15.76 2.73
C GLU A 132 -16.14 15.65 2.85
N PRO A 133 -16.67 14.47 3.16
CA PRO A 133 -18.10 14.31 3.38
C PRO A 133 -18.54 15.18 4.57
N PRO A 134 -19.70 15.86 4.48
CA PRO A 134 -20.24 16.65 5.58
C PRO A 134 -20.77 15.71 6.67
N ILE A 135 -19.90 15.29 7.59
CA ILE A 135 -20.23 14.43 8.72
C ILE A 135 -20.22 15.28 10.00
N PRO A 136 -21.32 15.32 10.78
CA PRO A 136 -21.36 16.06 12.04
C PRO A 136 -20.55 15.31 13.11
N LEU A 137 -19.27 15.66 13.25
CA LEU A 137 -18.37 15.04 14.22
C LEU A 137 -18.36 15.73 15.59
N GLY A 138 -19.11 16.83 15.74
CA GLY A 138 -19.05 17.69 16.91
C GLY A 138 -17.77 18.53 16.98
N ASN A 139 -17.62 19.27 18.07
CA ASN A 139 -16.42 20.07 18.30
C ASN A 139 -15.23 19.19 18.70
N ALA A 140 -14.03 19.61 18.29
CA ALA A 140 -12.80 18.96 18.74
C ALA A 140 -12.65 19.14 20.26
N ASP A 141 -12.76 18.05 21.01
CA ASP A 141 -12.41 17.97 22.43
C ASP A 141 -11.01 17.41 22.57
N ASP A 142 -10.15 18.12 23.29
CA ASP A 142 -8.73 17.81 23.49
C ASP A 142 -8.42 17.18 24.85
N THR A 143 -9.44 16.95 25.68
CA THR A 143 -9.29 16.36 27.01
C THR A 143 -8.77 14.92 26.90
N PRO A 144 -7.65 14.52 27.50
CA PRO A 144 -7.14 13.16 27.34
C PRO A 144 -8.18 12.08 27.68
N VAL A 145 -8.31 11.06 26.82
CA VAL A 145 -9.29 9.99 26.99
C VAL A 145 -8.81 8.99 28.05
N LYS A 146 -9.64 8.75 29.06
CA LYS A 146 -9.35 7.75 30.10
C LYS A 146 -9.79 6.35 29.65
N ASN A 147 -9.12 5.32 30.15
CA ASN A 147 -9.48 3.90 29.97
C ASN A 147 -9.63 3.46 28.50
N VAL A 148 -8.78 3.98 27.60
CA VAL A 148 -8.77 3.59 26.18
C VAL A 148 -8.55 2.09 26.05
N GLN A 149 -9.50 1.40 25.41
CA GLN A 149 -9.59 -0.07 25.31
C GLN A 149 -8.81 -0.66 24.13
N TYR A 150 -8.15 0.17 23.34
CA TYR A 150 -7.34 -0.27 22.21
C TYR A 150 -5.93 0.31 22.27
N LYS A 151 -5.00 -0.37 21.59
CA LYS A 151 -3.63 0.06 21.34
C LYS A 151 -3.43 0.16 19.83
N VAL A 152 -2.74 1.22 19.40
CA VAL A 152 -2.35 1.41 18.01
C VAL A 152 -0.83 1.34 17.95
N ASP A 153 -0.29 0.40 17.16
CA ASP A 153 1.12 0.37 16.81
C ASP A 153 1.27 0.78 15.34
N MET A 154 2.28 1.61 15.06
CA MET A 154 2.59 2.08 13.72
C MET A 154 3.89 1.48 13.24
N GLU A 155 3.82 0.73 12.14
CA GLU A 155 4.98 0.28 11.39
C GLU A 155 5.48 1.42 10.51
N LYS A 156 6.80 1.62 10.46
CA LYS A 156 7.40 2.78 9.80
C LYS A 156 7.72 2.56 8.33
N SER A 157 8.13 1.34 7.96
CA SER A 157 8.56 1.00 6.60
C SER A 157 8.35 -0.50 6.33
N PRO A 158 7.40 -0.87 5.46
CA PRO A 158 6.34 -0.01 4.93
C PRO A 158 5.46 0.54 6.07
N PHE A 159 4.78 1.66 5.82
CA PHE A 159 3.80 2.21 6.74
C PHE A 159 2.64 1.22 6.92
N GLY A 160 2.30 0.94 8.17
CA GLY A 160 1.19 0.06 8.53
C GLY A 160 0.66 0.41 9.92
N LEU A 161 -0.62 0.13 10.16
CA LEU A 161 -1.25 0.32 11.45
C LEU A 161 -1.78 -1.01 11.99
N LYS A 162 -1.42 -1.33 13.23
CA LYS A 162 -1.93 -2.48 13.97
C LYS A 162 -2.78 -1.97 15.14
N VAL A 163 -4.09 -2.17 15.04
CA VAL A 163 -5.03 -1.84 16.11
C VAL A 163 -5.41 -3.11 16.86
N ARG A 164 -5.22 -3.12 18.18
CA ARG A 164 -5.46 -4.29 19.02
C ARG A 164 -6.22 -3.90 20.27
N HIS A 165 -7.13 -4.77 20.72
CA HIS A 165 -7.79 -4.59 22.01
C HIS A 165 -6.76 -4.68 23.15
N LYS A 166 -6.84 -3.80 24.15
CA LYS A 166 -6.08 -3.91 25.39
C LYS A 166 -6.78 -4.95 26.25
N ILE A 167 -6.18 -6.12 26.40
CA ILE A 167 -6.61 -7.06 27.43
C ILE A 167 -6.29 -6.42 28.78
N LEU A 168 -7.32 -5.93 29.47
CA LEU A 168 -7.21 -5.66 30.90
C LEU A 168 -7.04 -7.02 31.57
N LEU A 169 -5.84 -7.32 32.06
CA LEU A 169 -5.68 -8.39 33.04
C LEU A 169 -6.61 -8.03 34.20
N ARG A 170 -7.74 -8.72 34.30
CA ARG A 170 -8.54 -8.70 35.52
C ARG A 170 -7.64 -9.34 36.57
N LEU A 171 -6.96 -8.51 37.37
CA LEU A 171 -6.43 -8.96 38.64
C LEU A 171 -7.64 -9.48 39.42
N GLY A 172 -7.75 -10.80 39.51
CA GLY A 172 -8.83 -11.47 40.20
C GLY A 172 -8.91 -10.97 41.64
N HIS A 173 -10.12 -10.64 42.07
CA HIS A 173 -10.48 -10.57 43.48
C HIS A 173 -10.53 -11.98 44.05
#